data_AF-A0A3Q3EC46-F1
#
_entry.id   AF-A0A3Q3EC46-F1
#
_cell.length_a   1.000
_cell.length_b   1.000
_cell.length_c   1.000
_cell.angle_alpha   90.00
_cell.angle_beta   90.00
_cell.angle_gamma   90.00
#
_symmetry.space_group_name_H-M   'P 1'
#
loop_
_entity.id
_entity.type
_entity.pdbx_description
1 polymer ?
#
loop_
_entity_poly.entity_id
_entity_poly.type
_entity_poly.pdbx_seq_one_letter_code
_entity_poly.pdbx_strand_id
1 'polypeptide(L)'
;MAAFAARVLSEMGWEQHYALPVLNTENKALIDEVSLKKKKKSFFWELAHQSLFFFFFFCAKALCRAKDREIELEKHLTAIAERENGRLRQDNTKMENDLQYLAEKTNTLENHNFKAKQKLEQFRVQMNWDQQALNSFLEESTIKDDDMMAIMKYTHQDEQRIKSLTLAIERTTVEGNKKHKGLDKEMTETLAAQTTENLQQAHVETEQIIHQWENTIQQMKQRDGEIHQSALKLAETNQVIRERNDTLMEMRHLQESQMNDNTDKEKKLAATNRQTAKLRLDFKQQESNYSAGGPALFNLSSSTSWRIAITEIFDDISTACDCLIILDKKLARLQGVVGDSDEKVAMELKITELLNSLEEKKKTSCKILRTGGRLSNKVAELKLINNNIEKELKRLGLKKQVHIVEQNISKLEVRRKRDLLFNKANSVLSLEKRQLNVKKAIHERQEEIRVYSQMLSQQLRTTEQERQKICLELNVKLSKIEATKKHYEVVTFTMAAEEDDEDAVKSQAHYIAKVRRWETSPFLLAPSWRCHSLPLGRARESRTQAAGRVSK
;
A
#
# COMPACT_ATOMS: atom_id res chain seq x y z
N MET A 1 4.48 -133.81 112.68
CA MET A 1 5.55 -133.67 113.70
C MET A 1 5.61 -134.83 114.70
N ALA A 2 4.49 -135.31 115.28
CA ALA A 2 4.49 -136.33 116.36
C ALA A 2 5.45 -137.52 116.15
N ALA A 3 5.40 -138.20 115.01
CA ALA A 3 6.27 -139.37 114.73
C ALA A 3 7.78 -139.05 114.68
N PHE A 4 8.17 -137.83 114.33
CA PHE A 4 9.58 -137.40 114.34
C PHE A 4 10.05 -137.13 115.77
N ALA A 5 9.23 -136.46 116.58
CA ALA A 5 9.53 -136.20 117.99
C ALA A 5 9.72 -137.50 118.79
N ALA A 6 8.86 -138.51 118.55
CA ALA A 6 8.97 -139.81 119.20
C ALA A 6 10.31 -140.51 118.92
N ARG A 7 10.86 -140.39 117.71
CA ARG A 7 12.16 -140.98 117.35
C ARG A 7 13.33 -140.29 118.04
N VAL A 8 13.38 -138.95 118.00
CA VAL A 8 14.45 -138.16 118.61
C VAL A 8 14.49 -138.34 120.13
N LEU A 9 13.33 -138.50 120.79
CA LEU A 9 13.28 -138.77 122.23
C LEU A 9 13.80 -140.18 122.60
N SER A 10 13.58 -141.18 121.75
CA SER A 10 14.10 -142.53 121.96
C SER A 10 15.62 -142.59 121.87
N GLU A 11 16.22 -141.88 120.90
CA GLU A 11 17.68 -141.81 120.72
C GLU A 11 18.39 -141.06 121.88
N MET A 12 17.64 -140.34 122.72
CA MET A 12 18.11 -139.61 123.91
C MET A 12 17.96 -140.40 125.23
N GLY A 13 17.62 -141.70 125.17
CA GLY A 13 17.57 -142.59 126.34
C GLY A 13 16.34 -142.45 127.24
N TRP A 14 15.25 -141.86 126.73
CA TRP A 14 14.00 -141.67 127.49
C TRP A 14 12.99 -142.80 127.19
N GLU A 15 12.92 -143.79 128.08
CA GLU A 15 11.93 -144.88 127.99
C GLU A 15 10.48 -144.44 128.34
N GLN A 16 9.53 -145.35 128.15
CA GLN A 16 8.15 -145.09 127.73
C GLN A 16 7.18 -144.47 128.78
N HIS A 17 7.69 -143.79 129.81
CA HIS A 17 6.91 -143.29 130.95
C HIS A 17 6.95 -141.77 131.18
N TYR A 18 7.69 -141.01 130.37
CA TYR A 18 7.81 -139.56 130.56
C TYR A 18 6.59 -138.78 130.05
N ALA A 19 5.96 -138.03 130.95
CA ALA A 19 5.07 -136.94 130.56
C ALA A 19 5.89 -135.85 129.83
N LEU A 20 5.33 -135.33 128.73
CA LEU A 20 5.94 -134.22 127.99
C LEU A 20 6.20 -133.03 128.93
N PRO A 21 7.37 -132.36 128.88
CA PRO A 21 7.65 -131.17 129.66
C PRO A 21 6.63 -130.05 129.37
N VAL A 22 5.60 -129.96 130.20
CA VAL A 22 4.66 -128.84 130.21
C VAL A 22 5.48 -127.59 130.54
N LEU A 23 5.38 -126.55 129.71
CA LEU A 23 6.10 -125.31 130.00
C LEU A 23 5.72 -124.81 131.39
N ASN A 24 6.73 -124.42 132.16
CA ASN A 24 6.58 -123.57 133.35
C ASN A 24 5.52 -122.48 133.03
N THR A 25 4.58 -122.27 133.95
CA THR A 25 3.51 -121.26 133.83
C THR A 25 4.07 -119.88 133.50
N GLU A 26 5.24 -119.54 134.03
CA GLU A 26 5.98 -118.30 133.71
C GLU A 26 6.46 -118.27 132.25
N ASN A 27 7.05 -119.37 131.75
CA ASN A 27 7.51 -119.47 130.36
C ASN A 27 6.34 -119.45 129.36
N LYS A 28 5.19 -120.03 129.73
CA LYS A 28 3.97 -119.92 128.93
C LYS A 28 3.43 -118.49 128.92
N ALA A 29 3.37 -117.84 130.09
CA ALA A 29 2.98 -116.43 130.21
C ALA A 29 3.92 -115.49 129.43
N LEU A 30 5.23 -115.75 129.44
CA LEU A 30 6.22 -115.01 128.63
C LEU A 30 6.01 -115.19 127.13
N ILE A 31 5.71 -116.39 126.64
CA ILE A 31 5.37 -116.63 125.23
C ILE A 31 4.08 -115.90 124.86
N ASP A 32 3.05 -115.97 125.70
CA ASP A 32 1.77 -115.30 125.48
C ASP A 32 1.95 -113.77 125.49
N GLU A 33 2.74 -113.21 126.41
CA GLU A 33 3.05 -111.78 126.49
C GLU A 33 3.92 -111.31 125.29
N VAL A 34 4.89 -112.10 124.85
CA VAL A 34 5.66 -111.83 123.62
C VAL A 34 4.77 -111.92 122.38
N SER A 35 3.81 -112.84 122.34
CA SER A 35 2.82 -112.91 121.26
C SER A 35 1.92 -111.67 121.24
N LEU A 36 1.51 -111.18 122.43
CA LEU A 36 0.71 -109.97 122.60
C LEU A 36 1.50 -108.72 122.22
N LYS A 37 2.78 -108.63 122.61
CA LYS A 37 3.71 -107.55 122.22
C LYS A 37 3.97 -107.56 120.70
N LYS A 38 4.10 -108.73 120.06
CA LYS A 38 4.19 -108.87 118.60
C LYS A 38 2.90 -108.39 117.90
N LYS A 39 1.72 -108.83 118.37
CA LYS A 39 0.41 -108.37 117.85
C LYS A 39 0.23 -106.86 118.01
N LYS A 40 0.52 -106.30 119.19
CA LYS A 40 0.49 -104.85 119.45
C LYS A 40 1.46 -104.08 118.55
N LYS A 41 2.69 -104.58 118.35
CA LYS A 41 3.66 -103.97 117.43
C LYS A 41 3.17 -103.99 115.98
N SER A 42 2.58 -105.11 115.53
CA SER A 42 2.00 -105.22 114.19
C SER A 42 0.89 -104.20 113.99
N PHE A 43 -0.10 -104.17 114.90
CA PHE A 43 -1.23 -103.23 114.87
C PHE A 43 -0.79 -101.76 114.91
N PHE A 44 0.23 -101.43 115.72
CA PHE A 44 0.81 -100.09 115.75
C PHE A 44 1.50 -99.71 114.42
N TRP A 45 2.23 -100.65 113.81
CA TRP A 45 2.86 -100.44 112.50
C TRP A 45 1.84 -100.27 111.38
N GLU A 46 0.74 -101.02 111.45
CA GLU A 46 -0.39 -100.98 110.53
C GLU A 46 -1.17 -99.66 110.64
N LEU A 47 -1.45 -99.17 111.86
CA LEU A 47 -1.97 -97.82 112.11
C LEU A 47 -1.02 -96.73 111.61
N ALA A 48 0.28 -96.86 111.87
CA ALA A 48 1.28 -95.87 111.44
C ALA A 48 1.38 -95.82 109.90
N HIS A 49 1.35 -96.97 109.23
CA HIS A 49 1.35 -97.06 107.78
C HIS A 49 0.06 -96.51 107.17
N GLN A 50 -1.10 -96.79 107.77
CA GLN A 50 -2.39 -96.22 107.34
C GLN A 50 -2.45 -94.70 107.55
N SER A 51 -1.93 -94.19 108.68
CA SER A 51 -1.81 -92.76 108.96
C SER A 51 -0.87 -92.06 107.97
N LEU A 52 0.30 -92.64 107.69
CA LEU A 52 1.24 -92.13 106.70
C LEU A 52 0.65 -92.14 105.28
N PHE A 53 -0.11 -93.19 104.91
CA PHE A 53 -0.83 -93.27 103.64
C PHE A 53 -1.91 -92.18 103.53
N PHE A 54 -2.72 -91.97 104.56
CA PHE A 54 -3.72 -90.89 104.58
C PHE A 54 -3.05 -89.51 104.48
N PHE A 55 -1.94 -89.28 105.18
CA PHE A 55 -1.15 -88.05 105.10
C PHE A 55 -0.62 -87.84 103.67
N PHE A 56 0.04 -88.84 103.08
CA PHE A 56 0.59 -88.77 101.73
C PHE A 56 -0.52 -88.55 100.68
N PHE A 57 -1.66 -89.24 100.81
CA PHE A 57 -2.84 -89.04 99.96
C PHE A 57 -3.41 -87.61 100.09
N PHE A 58 -3.48 -87.07 101.30
CA PHE A 58 -3.92 -85.68 101.53
C PHE A 58 -2.95 -84.67 100.91
N CYS A 59 -1.64 -84.85 101.10
CA CYS A 59 -0.60 -84.02 100.49
C CYS A 59 -0.64 -84.09 98.95
N ALA A 60 -0.76 -85.28 98.36
CA ALA A 60 -0.90 -85.44 96.92
C ALA A 60 -2.18 -84.76 96.40
N LYS A 61 -3.31 -84.92 97.09
CA LYS A 61 -4.58 -84.27 96.73
C LYS A 61 -4.55 -82.75 96.89
N ALA A 62 -3.77 -82.22 97.82
CA ALA A 62 -3.50 -80.79 97.96
C ALA A 62 -2.61 -80.27 96.82
N LEU A 63 -1.58 -81.03 96.42
CA LEU A 63 -0.71 -80.71 95.29
C LEU A 63 -1.46 -80.71 93.95
N CYS A 64 -2.32 -81.70 93.70
CA CYS A 64 -3.21 -81.69 92.52
C CYS A 64 -4.05 -80.41 92.48
N ARG A 65 -4.75 -80.07 93.58
CA ARG A 65 -5.55 -78.84 93.70
C ARG A 65 -4.74 -77.55 93.53
N ALA A 66 -3.45 -77.55 93.85
CA ALA A 66 -2.56 -76.42 93.58
C ALA A 66 -2.24 -76.32 92.08
N LYS A 67 -1.91 -77.45 91.43
CA LYS A 67 -1.66 -77.51 89.98
C LYS A 67 -2.92 -77.23 89.14
N ASP A 68 -4.10 -77.65 89.57
CA ASP A 68 -5.37 -77.33 88.92
C ASP A 68 -5.57 -75.80 88.84
N ARG A 69 -5.33 -75.10 89.96
CA ARG A 69 -5.38 -73.62 90.05
C ARG A 69 -4.29 -72.93 89.22
N GLU A 70 -3.10 -73.51 89.18
CA GLU A 70 -1.99 -73.01 88.36
C GLU A 70 -2.36 -73.05 86.87
N ILE A 71 -2.95 -74.15 86.41
CA ILE A 71 -3.49 -74.32 85.06
C ILE A 71 -4.67 -73.36 84.79
N GLU A 72 -5.52 -73.06 85.77
CA GLU A 72 -6.57 -72.04 85.65
C GLU A 72 -5.99 -70.62 85.51
N LEU A 73 -4.94 -70.30 86.25
CA LEU A 73 -4.21 -69.02 86.14
C LEU A 73 -3.49 -68.89 84.79
N GLU A 74 -2.81 -69.94 84.31
CA GLU A 74 -2.18 -69.95 82.98
C GLU A 74 -3.20 -69.73 81.85
N LYS A 75 -4.37 -70.38 81.92
CA LYS A 75 -5.47 -70.16 80.96
C LYS A 75 -5.97 -68.71 81.00
N HIS A 76 -6.10 -68.13 82.19
CA HIS A 76 -6.53 -66.74 82.36
C HIS A 76 -5.50 -65.74 81.80
N LEU A 77 -4.21 -65.95 82.10
CA LEU A 77 -3.12 -65.13 81.55
C LEU A 77 -3.02 -65.25 80.03
N THR A 78 -3.17 -66.46 79.48
CA THR A 78 -3.22 -66.71 78.03
C THR A 78 -4.38 -65.97 77.39
N ALA A 79 -5.58 -66.04 77.96
CA ALA A 79 -6.76 -65.33 77.47
C ALA A 79 -6.62 -63.79 77.53
N ILE A 80 -5.86 -63.25 78.49
CA ILE A 80 -5.50 -61.82 78.51
C ILE A 80 -4.51 -61.49 77.38
N ALA A 81 -3.46 -62.30 77.21
CA ALA A 81 -2.47 -62.11 76.15
C ALA A 81 -3.08 -62.22 74.74
N GLU A 82 -4.03 -63.14 74.52
CA GLU A 82 -4.78 -63.26 73.26
C GLU A 82 -5.66 -62.04 72.99
N ARG A 83 -6.36 -61.51 74.00
CA ARG A 83 -7.17 -60.27 73.87
C ARG A 83 -6.30 -59.07 73.54
N GLU A 84 -5.16 -58.92 74.22
CA GLU A 84 -4.25 -57.79 73.99
C GLU A 84 -3.55 -57.90 72.63
N ASN A 85 -3.15 -59.10 72.20
CA ASN A 85 -2.67 -59.37 70.85
C ASN A 85 -3.76 -59.05 69.80
N GLY A 86 -5.03 -59.39 70.08
CA GLY A 86 -6.19 -59.01 69.28
C GLY A 86 -6.37 -57.49 69.16
N ARG A 87 -6.26 -56.75 70.28
CA ARG A 87 -6.32 -55.28 70.32
C ARG A 87 -5.17 -54.66 69.52
N LEU A 88 -3.93 -55.08 69.78
CA LEU A 88 -2.75 -54.58 69.08
C LEU A 88 -2.79 -54.86 67.57
N ARG A 89 -3.38 -55.98 67.14
CA ARG A 89 -3.65 -56.22 65.70
C ARG A 89 -4.67 -55.25 65.12
N GLN A 90 -5.75 -54.94 65.84
CA GLN A 90 -6.73 -53.95 65.38
C GLN A 90 -6.10 -52.56 65.28
N ASP A 91 -5.36 -52.14 66.30
CA ASP A 91 -4.61 -50.88 66.30
C ASP A 91 -3.57 -50.83 65.16
N ASN A 92 -2.82 -51.91 64.92
CA ASN A 92 -1.86 -52.01 63.82
C ASN A 92 -2.53 -51.94 62.45
N THR A 93 -3.59 -52.72 62.20
CA THR A 93 -4.34 -52.64 60.93
C THR A 93 -4.96 -51.27 60.70
N LYS A 94 -5.36 -50.55 61.76
CA LYS A 94 -5.79 -49.15 61.63
C LYS A 94 -4.64 -48.25 61.17
N MET A 95 -3.46 -48.36 61.80
CA MET A 95 -2.27 -47.59 61.41
C MET A 95 -1.80 -47.93 59.98
N GLU A 96 -1.91 -49.18 59.54
CA GLU A 96 -1.64 -49.59 58.15
C GLU A 96 -2.59 -48.91 57.16
N ASN A 97 -3.89 -48.84 57.46
CA ASN A 97 -4.86 -48.11 56.64
C ASN A 97 -4.61 -46.59 56.64
N ASP A 98 -4.29 -46.00 57.79
CA ASP A 98 -3.97 -44.58 57.92
C ASP A 98 -2.68 -44.23 57.14
N LEU A 99 -1.67 -45.11 57.18
CA LEU A 99 -0.44 -44.99 56.38
C LEU A 99 -0.71 -45.12 54.87
N GLN A 100 -1.55 -46.08 54.44
CA GLN A 100 -1.96 -46.19 53.03
C GLN A 100 -2.68 -44.92 52.57
N TYR A 101 -3.64 -44.41 53.36
CA TYR A 101 -4.33 -43.16 53.05
C TYR A 101 -3.37 -41.96 52.93
N LEU A 102 -2.37 -41.86 53.82
CA LEU A 102 -1.34 -40.82 53.74
C LEU A 102 -0.43 -40.99 52.51
N ALA A 103 -0.08 -42.21 52.12
CA ALA A 103 0.69 -42.49 50.91
C ALA A 103 -0.10 -42.13 49.63
N GLU A 104 -1.36 -42.54 49.54
CA GLU A 104 -2.27 -42.15 48.44
C GLU A 104 -2.43 -40.63 48.36
N LYS A 105 -2.65 -39.97 49.49
CA LYS A 105 -2.74 -38.51 49.57
C LYS A 105 -1.45 -37.83 49.12
N THR A 106 -0.29 -38.33 49.56
CA THR A 106 1.03 -37.82 49.13
C THR A 106 1.20 -37.95 47.63
N ASN A 107 0.93 -39.13 47.06
CA ASN A 107 0.95 -39.37 45.62
C ASN A 107 0.02 -38.39 44.86
N THR A 108 -1.17 -38.08 45.37
CA THR A 108 -2.04 -37.06 44.73
C THR A 108 -1.43 -35.67 44.80
N LEU A 109 -0.83 -35.26 45.92
CA LEU A 109 -0.21 -33.93 46.08
C LEU A 109 1.02 -33.78 45.18
N GLU A 110 1.86 -34.81 45.07
CA GLU A 110 3.00 -34.84 44.15
C GLU A 110 2.55 -34.73 42.68
N ASN A 111 1.49 -35.43 42.29
CA ASN A 111 0.91 -35.31 40.95
C ASN A 111 0.37 -33.90 40.65
N HIS A 112 -0.18 -33.20 41.64
CA HIS A 112 -0.56 -31.79 41.49
C HIS A 112 0.67 -30.87 41.44
N ASN A 113 1.68 -31.12 42.26
CA ASN A 113 2.94 -30.36 42.28
C ASN A 113 3.70 -30.48 40.94
N PHE A 114 3.74 -31.67 40.34
CA PHE A 114 4.32 -31.91 39.02
C PHE A 114 3.57 -31.14 37.92
N LYS A 115 2.24 -31.19 37.89
CA LYS A 115 1.41 -30.42 36.94
C LYS A 115 1.59 -28.91 37.11
N ALA A 116 1.71 -28.43 38.36
CA ALA A 116 1.98 -27.02 38.64
C ALA A 116 3.37 -26.60 38.15
N LYS A 117 4.42 -27.41 38.38
CA LYS A 117 5.78 -27.19 37.83
C LYS A 117 5.80 -27.18 36.30
N GLN A 118 5.10 -28.13 35.66
CA GLN A 118 5.00 -28.16 34.19
C GLN A 118 4.34 -26.90 33.63
N LYS A 119 3.27 -26.42 34.27
CA LYS A 119 2.58 -25.16 33.88
C LYS A 119 3.45 -23.92 34.15
N LEU A 120 4.23 -23.92 35.22
CA LEU A 120 5.19 -22.84 35.52
C LEU A 120 6.26 -22.77 34.43
N GLU A 121 6.83 -23.90 34.00
CA GLU A 121 7.84 -23.91 32.93
C GLU A 121 7.24 -23.52 31.56
N GLN A 122 6.00 -23.91 31.27
CA GLN A 122 5.26 -23.39 30.10
C GLN A 122 5.14 -21.86 30.13
N PHE A 123 4.79 -21.27 31.27
CA PHE A 123 4.78 -19.81 31.43
C PHE A 123 6.18 -19.19 31.36
N ARG A 124 7.22 -19.87 31.83
CA ARG A 124 8.61 -19.38 31.77
C ARG A 124 9.13 -19.34 30.32
N VAL A 125 8.80 -20.35 29.52
CA VAL A 125 9.08 -20.37 28.06
C VAL A 125 8.26 -19.30 27.34
N GLN A 126 6.96 -19.15 27.65
CA GLN A 126 6.12 -18.10 27.07
C GLN A 126 6.69 -16.70 27.36
N MET A 127 7.01 -16.40 28.62
CA MET A 127 7.61 -15.12 29.04
C MET A 127 8.94 -14.84 28.33
N ASN A 128 9.75 -15.87 28.05
CA ASN A 128 10.99 -15.72 27.27
C ASN A 128 10.72 -15.34 25.81
N TRP A 129 9.71 -15.94 25.17
CA TRP A 129 9.27 -15.54 23.82
C TRP A 129 8.69 -14.13 23.80
N ASP A 130 7.85 -13.78 24.78
CA ASP A 130 7.25 -12.45 24.89
C ASP A 130 8.33 -11.36 25.11
N GLN A 131 9.34 -11.65 25.95
CA GLN A 131 10.50 -10.77 26.16
C GLN A 131 11.36 -10.63 24.90
N GLN A 132 11.60 -11.74 24.17
CA GLN A 132 12.35 -11.69 22.92
C GLN A 132 11.62 -10.87 21.85
N ALA A 133 10.32 -11.07 21.70
CA ALA A 133 9.48 -10.29 20.78
C ALA A 133 9.47 -8.80 21.15
N LEU A 134 9.35 -8.46 22.45
CA LEU A 134 9.44 -7.09 22.93
C LEU A 134 10.80 -6.46 22.61
N ASN A 135 11.91 -7.18 22.85
CA ASN A 135 13.25 -6.69 22.54
C ASN A 135 13.40 -6.39 21.04
N SER A 136 12.94 -7.28 20.16
CA SER A 136 12.98 -7.04 18.71
C SER A 136 12.09 -5.88 18.27
N PHE A 137 10.94 -5.64 18.92
CA PHE A 137 10.13 -4.44 18.64
C PHE A 137 10.79 -3.14 19.11
N LEU A 138 11.56 -3.17 20.20
CA LEU A 138 12.32 -2.00 20.67
C LEU A 138 13.52 -1.69 19.75
N GLU A 139 14.25 -2.73 19.32
CA GLU A 139 15.35 -2.63 18.36
C GLU A 139 14.87 -2.07 17.01
N GLU A 140 13.79 -2.64 16.47
CA GLU A 140 13.08 -2.17 15.26
C GLU A 140 12.54 -0.73 15.40
N SER A 141 12.24 -0.26 16.63
CA SER A 141 11.89 1.14 16.88
C SER A 141 13.13 2.03 16.80
N THR A 142 14.23 1.66 17.48
CA THR A 142 15.47 2.45 17.47
C THR A 142 16.05 2.60 16.07
N ILE A 143 15.99 1.55 15.24
CA ILE A 143 16.42 1.61 13.82
C ILE A 143 15.57 2.62 13.03
N LYS A 144 14.25 2.69 13.29
CA LYS A 144 13.35 3.64 12.62
C LYS A 144 13.52 5.07 13.10
N ASP A 145 13.86 5.27 14.37
CA ASP A 145 14.19 6.58 14.92
C ASP A 145 15.53 7.08 14.33
N ASP A 146 16.53 6.21 14.16
CA ASP A 146 17.79 6.53 13.46
C ASP A 146 17.58 6.83 11.97
N ASP A 147 16.79 6.02 11.25
CA ASP A 147 16.40 6.27 9.85
C ASP A 147 15.64 7.60 9.70
N MET A 148 14.71 7.89 10.61
CA MET A 148 13.99 9.17 10.65
C MET A 148 14.96 10.34 10.84
N MET A 149 15.92 10.22 11.77
CA MET A 149 16.94 11.23 12.00
C MET A 149 17.87 11.41 10.79
N ALA A 150 18.20 10.35 10.06
CA ALA A 150 18.93 10.42 8.80
C ALA A 150 18.12 11.15 7.71
N ILE A 151 16.84 10.84 7.54
CA ILE A 151 15.93 11.51 6.58
C ILE A 151 15.77 13.00 6.95
N MET A 152 15.57 13.33 8.23
CA MET A 152 15.50 14.71 8.71
C MET A 152 16.81 15.49 8.46
N LYS A 153 17.96 14.83 8.60
CA LYS A 153 19.27 15.43 8.28
C LYS A 153 19.42 15.72 6.78
N TYR A 154 19.08 14.77 5.90
CA TYR A 154 19.18 14.98 4.45
C TYR A 154 18.18 16.02 3.93
N THR A 155 16.91 15.96 4.36
CA THR A 155 15.90 16.97 3.99
C THR A 155 16.30 18.38 4.45
N HIS A 156 16.91 18.52 5.64
CA HIS A 156 17.44 19.81 6.07
C HIS A 156 18.64 20.29 5.24
N GLN A 157 19.54 19.38 4.82
CA GLN A 157 20.65 19.72 3.90
C GLN A 157 20.15 20.13 2.51
N ASP A 158 19.13 19.45 1.98
CA ASP A 158 18.50 19.81 0.71
C ASP A 158 17.74 21.14 0.81
N GLU A 159 17.04 21.41 1.92
CA GLU A 159 16.47 22.74 2.19
C GLU A 159 17.53 23.84 2.18
N GLN A 160 18.68 23.65 2.84
CA GLN A 160 19.78 24.61 2.82
C GLN A 160 20.33 24.79 1.39
N ARG A 161 20.47 23.69 0.64
CA ARG A 161 20.98 23.73 -0.74
C ARG A 161 20.01 24.43 -1.68
N ILE A 162 18.71 24.16 -1.59
CA ILE A 162 17.64 24.87 -2.31
C ILE A 162 17.70 26.36 -2.00
N LYS A 163 17.74 26.76 -0.72
CA LYS A 163 17.86 28.18 -0.30
C LYS A 163 19.11 28.84 -0.91
N SER A 164 20.25 28.15 -0.94
CA SER A 164 21.48 28.66 -1.55
C SER A 164 21.39 28.84 -3.08
N LEU A 165 20.68 27.93 -3.76
CA LEU A 165 20.47 27.99 -5.21
C LEU A 165 19.46 29.08 -5.59
N THR A 166 18.38 29.25 -4.84
CA THR A 166 17.42 30.34 -5.02
C THR A 166 18.11 31.70 -4.90
N LEU A 167 18.92 31.91 -3.86
CA LEU A 167 19.71 33.15 -3.69
C LEU A 167 20.72 33.40 -4.83
N ALA A 168 21.25 32.34 -5.45
CA ALA A 168 22.13 32.45 -6.62
C ALA A 168 21.34 32.82 -7.90
N ILE A 169 20.14 32.26 -8.08
CA ILE A 169 19.21 32.59 -9.17
C ILE A 169 18.73 34.05 -9.04
N GLU A 170 18.34 34.49 -7.84
CA GLU A 170 17.98 35.88 -7.57
C GLU A 170 19.14 36.84 -7.88
N ARG A 171 20.36 36.53 -7.42
CA ARG A 171 21.55 37.36 -7.69
C ARG A 171 21.84 37.48 -9.19
N THR A 172 21.84 36.38 -9.91
CA THR A 172 22.11 36.37 -11.37
C THR A 172 20.98 37.03 -12.16
N THR A 173 19.73 36.91 -11.71
CA THR A 173 18.57 37.64 -12.28
C THR A 173 18.69 39.14 -12.06
N VAL A 174 19.08 39.59 -10.85
CA VAL A 174 19.31 41.02 -10.56
C VAL A 174 20.51 41.56 -11.35
N GLU A 175 21.58 40.79 -11.53
CA GLU A 175 22.72 41.19 -12.35
C GLU A 175 22.38 41.25 -13.85
N GLY A 176 21.62 40.28 -14.36
CA GLY A 176 21.07 40.31 -15.73
C GLY A 176 20.19 41.53 -15.96
N ASN A 177 19.29 41.84 -15.03
CA ASN A 177 18.44 43.03 -15.09
C ASN A 177 19.24 44.35 -15.01
N LYS A 178 20.38 44.38 -14.29
CA LYS A 178 21.31 45.53 -14.31
C LYS A 178 21.98 45.68 -15.68
N LYS A 179 22.45 44.58 -16.28
CA LYS A 179 23.09 44.58 -17.61
C LYS A 179 22.10 44.98 -18.71
N HIS A 180 20.86 44.48 -18.66
CA HIS A 180 19.79 44.89 -19.57
C HIS A 180 19.53 46.40 -19.49
N LYS A 181 19.36 46.96 -18.28
CA LYS A 181 19.19 48.41 -18.09
C LYS A 181 20.40 49.25 -18.53
N GLY A 182 21.62 48.68 -18.46
CA GLY A 182 22.83 49.29 -19.02
C GLY A 182 22.76 49.37 -20.54
N LEU A 183 22.44 48.25 -21.20
CA LEU A 183 22.26 48.17 -22.65
C LEU A 183 21.10 49.06 -23.14
N ASP A 184 19.98 49.14 -22.40
CA ASP A 184 18.87 50.04 -22.72
C ASP A 184 19.31 51.51 -22.68
N LYS A 185 20.14 51.87 -21.69
CA LYS A 185 20.70 53.22 -21.56
C LYS A 185 21.65 53.53 -22.73
N GLU A 186 22.59 52.64 -23.02
CA GLU A 186 23.51 52.77 -24.17
C GLU A 186 22.76 52.82 -25.51
N MET A 187 21.67 52.06 -25.66
CA MET A 187 20.75 52.14 -26.81
C MET A 187 20.06 53.50 -26.90
N THR A 188 19.56 54.06 -25.79
CA THR A 188 18.97 55.42 -25.81
C THR A 188 20.01 56.51 -26.08
N GLU A 189 21.24 56.36 -25.60
CA GLU A 189 22.33 57.32 -25.82
C GLU A 189 22.84 57.28 -27.26
N THR A 190 22.96 56.10 -27.87
CA THR A 190 23.32 55.95 -29.29
C THR A 190 22.21 56.41 -30.24
N LEU A 191 20.93 56.13 -29.93
CA LEU A 191 19.79 56.66 -30.68
C LEU A 191 19.69 58.20 -30.58
N ALA A 192 19.98 58.77 -29.41
CA ALA A 192 20.04 60.22 -29.23
C ALA A 192 21.20 60.84 -30.03
N ALA A 193 22.40 60.24 -29.96
CA ALA A 193 23.58 60.68 -30.71
C ALA A 193 23.34 60.66 -32.22
N GLN A 194 22.78 59.56 -32.76
CA GLN A 194 22.43 59.47 -34.18
C GLN A 194 21.36 60.51 -34.57
N THR A 195 20.42 60.82 -33.68
CA THR A 195 19.42 61.87 -33.91
C THR A 195 20.08 63.25 -33.98
N THR A 196 21.04 63.56 -33.11
CA THR A 196 21.79 64.83 -33.18
C THR A 196 22.70 64.93 -34.40
N GLU A 197 23.36 63.83 -34.80
CA GLU A 197 24.19 63.78 -36.01
C GLU A 197 23.33 63.98 -37.27
N ASN A 198 22.18 63.30 -37.36
CA ASN A 198 21.25 63.48 -38.48
C ASN A 198 20.69 64.92 -38.56
N LEU A 199 20.45 65.58 -37.42
CA LEU A 199 20.04 66.99 -37.37
C LEU A 199 21.18 67.93 -37.82
N GLN A 200 22.42 67.67 -37.40
CA GLN A 200 23.58 68.44 -37.86
C GLN A 200 23.81 68.28 -39.37
N GLN A 201 23.71 67.07 -39.90
CA GLN A 201 23.81 66.79 -41.33
C GLN A 201 22.69 67.50 -42.12
N ALA A 202 21.44 67.42 -41.65
CA ALA A 202 20.32 68.13 -42.26
C ALA A 202 20.50 69.65 -42.25
N HIS A 203 21.05 70.23 -41.16
CA HIS A 203 21.39 71.65 -41.12
C HIS A 203 22.44 72.02 -42.17
N VAL A 204 23.54 71.26 -42.27
CA VAL A 204 24.59 71.47 -43.28
C VAL A 204 24.03 71.35 -44.72
N GLU A 205 23.11 70.41 -44.96
CA GLU A 205 22.42 70.28 -46.24
C GLU A 205 21.50 71.48 -46.53
N THR A 206 20.78 72.00 -45.53
CA THR A 206 19.98 73.23 -45.72
C THR A 206 20.85 74.46 -45.98
N GLU A 207 21.99 74.63 -45.32
CA GLU A 207 22.93 75.73 -45.59
C GLU A 207 23.52 75.64 -47.02
N GLN A 208 23.88 74.44 -47.46
CA GLN A 208 24.36 74.22 -48.84
C GLN A 208 23.28 74.54 -49.88
N ILE A 209 22.03 74.16 -49.63
CA ILE A 209 20.90 74.48 -50.52
C ILE A 209 20.64 75.99 -50.51
N ILE A 210 20.62 76.65 -49.35
CA ILE A 210 20.47 78.11 -49.25
C ILE A 210 21.53 78.83 -50.08
N HIS A 211 22.82 78.46 -49.96
CA HIS A 211 23.87 79.05 -50.78
C HIS A 211 23.72 78.76 -52.28
N GLN A 212 23.20 77.60 -52.69
CA GLN A 212 22.90 77.33 -54.11
C GLN A 212 21.75 78.22 -54.63
N TRP A 213 20.71 78.44 -53.82
CA TRP A 213 19.61 79.34 -54.13
C TRP A 213 20.04 80.81 -54.16
N GLU A 214 20.86 81.26 -53.21
CA GLU A 214 21.44 82.62 -53.21
C GLU A 214 22.26 82.88 -54.48
N ASN A 215 23.13 81.95 -54.88
CA ASN A 215 23.88 82.04 -56.12
C ASN A 215 22.96 82.09 -57.35
N THR A 216 21.90 81.28 -57.37
CA THR A 216 20.92 81.27 -58.46
C THR A 216 20.14 82.60 -58.55
N ILE A 217 19.77 83.17 -57.40
CA ILE A 217 19.11 84.48 -57.30
C ILE A 217 20.06 85.62 -57.72
N GLN A 218 21.36 85.55 -57.39
CA GLN A 218 22.35 86.51 -57.88
C GLN A 218 22.51 86.43 -59.41
N GLN A 219 22.62 85.23 -59.97
CA GLN A 219 22.68 85.04 -61.44
C GLN A 219 21.41 85.53 -62.13
N MET A 220 20.23 85.28 -61.56
CA MET A 220 18.96 85.80 -62.08
C MET A 220 18.93 87.33 -62.06
N LYS A 221 19.27 87.97 -60.93
CA LYS A 221 19.37 89.44 -60.81
C LYS A 221 20.35 90.04 -61.81
N GLN A 222 21.48 89.39 -62.07
CA GLN A 222 22.42 89.81 -63.11
C GLN A 222 21.78 89.73 -64.51
N ARG A 223 21.16 88.59 -64.85
CA ARG A 223 20.51 88.42 -66.17
C ARG A 223 19.31 89.34 -66.37
N ASP A 224 18.54 89.64 -65.34
CA ASP A 224 17.50 90.67 -65.38
C ASP A 224 18.10 92.05 -65.66
N GLY A 225 19.25 92.39 -65.06
CA GLY A 225 20.00 93.60 -65.38
C GLY A 225 20.48 93.66 -66.84
N GLU A 226 21.01 92.55 -67.37
CA GLU A 226 21.42 92.42 -68.77
C GLU A 226 20.21 92.54 -69.74
N ILE A 227 19.05 92.00 -69.36
CA ILE A 227 17.79 92.14 -70.10
C ILE A 227 17.31 93.61 -70.09
N HIS A 228 17.34 94.30 -68.95
CA HIS A 228 16.98 95.72 -68.87
C HIS A 228 17.92 96.61 -69.72
N GLN A 229 19.23 96.34 -69.70
CA GLN A 229 20.19 97.02 -70.59
C GLN A 229 19.92 96.75 -72.08
N SER A 230 19.49 95.53 -72.41
CA SER A 230 19.14 95.14 -73.78
C SER A 230 17.84 95.81 -74.24
N ALA A 231 16.84 95.91 -73.35
CA ALA A 231 15.59 96.62 -73.60
C ALA A 231 15.81 98.13 -73.79
N LEU A 232 16.71 98.75 -73.02
CA LEU A 232 17.13 100.15 -73.21
C LEU A 232 17.71 100.38 -74.61
N LYS A 233 18.69 99.59 -75.03
CA LYS A 233 19.28 99.66 -76.38
C LYS A 233 18.25 99.43 -77.50
N LEU A 234 17.26 98.57 -77.24
CA LEU A 234 16.15 98.34 -78.17
C LEU A 234 15.16 99.51 -78.20
N ALA A 235 14.97 100.24 -77.11
CA ALA A 235 14.20 101.49 -77.09
C ALA A 235 14.93 102.62 -77.84
N GLU A 236 16.24 102.79 -77.59
CA GLU A 236 17.12 103.76 -78.27
C GLU A 236 17.12 103.55 -79.79
N THR A 237 17.31 102.31 -80.25
CA THR A 237 17.27 101.99 -81.69
C THR A 237 15.89 102.19 -82.30
N ASN A 238 14.80 101.88 -81.59
CA ASN A 238 13.42 102.18 -82.05
C ASN A 238 13.09 103.69 -82.05
N GLN A 239 13.82 104.51 -81.29
CA GLN A 239 13.72 105.97 -81.36
C GLN A 239 14.42 106.49 -82.64
N VAL A 240 15.65 106.05 -82.90
CA VAL A 240 16.39 106.38 -84.14
C VAL A 240 15.66 105.89 -85.40
N ILE A 241 14.98 104.74 -85.34
CA ILE A 241 14.15 104.24 -86.46
C ILE A 241 12.93 105.15 -86.72
N ARG A 242 12.30 105.73 -85.67
CA ARG A 242 11.21 106.70 -85.85
C ARG A 242 11.71 107.98 -86.51
N GLU A 243 12.78 108.58 -85.98
CA GLU A 243 13.42 109.77 -86.57
C GLU A 243 13.86 109.55 -88.03
N ARG A 244 14.32 108.34 -88.37
CA ARG A 244 14.62 107.95 -89.76
C ARG A 244 13.37 107.76 -90.64
N ASN A 245 12.25 107.29 -90.09
CA ASN A 245 11.00 107.18 -90.84
C ASN A 245 10.36 108.55 -91.08
N ASP A 246 10.43 109.46 -90.11
CA ASP A 246 9.90 110.82 -90.23
C ASP A 246 10.64 111.59 -91.34
N THR A 247 11.98 111.56 -91.33
CA THR A 247 12.81 112.16 -92.40
C THR A 247 12.59 111.48 -93.77
N LEU A 248 12.29 110.18 -93.83
CA LEU A 248 11.87 109.50 -95.06
C LEU A 248 10.46 109.91 -95.52
N MET A 249 9.60 110.37 -94.62
CA MET A 249 8.26 110.88 -94.95
C MET A 249 8.34 112.29 -95.54
N GLU A 250 9.19 113.16 -94.96
CA GLU A 250 9.52 114.48 -95.51
C GLU A 250 10.11 114.38 -96.93
N MET A 251 11.11 113.51 -97.12
CA MET A 251 11.74 113.28 -98.43
C MET A 251 10.74 112.77 -99.48
N ARG A 252 9.78 111.93 -99.08
CA ARG A 252 8.71 111.42 -99.95
C ARG A 252 7.75 112.54 -100.38
N HIS A 253 7.33 113.39 -99.44
CA HIS A 253 6.46 114.54 -99.73
C HIS A 253 7.16 115.55 -100.65
N LEU A 254 8.46 115.77 -100.47
CA LEU A 254 9.28 116.60 -101.38
C LEU A 254 9.33 116.01 -102.80
N GLN A 255 9.53 114.69 -102.92
CA GLN A 255 9.52 114.00 -104.22
C GLN A 255 8.14 114.09 -104.91
N GLU A 256 7.05 113.90 -104.16
CA GLU A 256 5.68 113.99 -104.68
C GLU A 256 5.33 115.40 -105.15
N SER A 257 5.80 116.44 -104.45
CA SER A 257 5.72 117.83 -104.90
C SER A 257 6.46 118.04 -106.22
N GLN A 258 7.71 117.54 -106.36
CA GLN A 258 8.49 117.67 -107.60
C GLN A 258 7.90 116.88 -108.77
N MET A 259 7.26 115.74 -108.51
CA MET A 259 6.54 114.96 -109.53
C MET A 259 5.34 115.75 -110.08
N ASN A 260 4.51 116.35 -109.22
CA ASN A 260 3.39 117.18 -109.65
C ASN A 260 3.85 118.35 -110.52
N ASP A 261 4.91 119.03 -110.09
CA ASP A 261 5.57 120.13 -110.78
C ASP A 261 6.08 119.75 -112.19
N ASN A 262 6.51 118.50 -112.37
CA ASN A 262 6.86 117.94 -113.68
C ASN A 262 5.62 117.58 -114.51
N THR A 263 4.54 117.02 -113.91
CA THR A 263 3.32 116.74 -114.70
C THR A 263 2.67 118.00 -115.27
N ASP A 264 2.80 119.16 -114.62
CA ASP A 264 2.29 120.44 -115.15
C ASP A 264 3.18 121.03 -116.26
N LYS A 265 4.48 120.72 -116.25
CA LYS A 265 5.38 120.97 -117.39
C LYS A 265 5.05 120.03 -118.55
N GLU A 266 4.78 118.75 -118.28
CA GLU A 266 4.34 117.77 -119.27
C GLU A 266 2.97 118.09 -119.87
N LYS A 267 1.99 118.60 -119.11
CA LYS A 267 0.69 119.07 -119.64
C LYS A 267 0.88 120.21 -120.65
N LYS A 268 1.81 121.14 -120.38
CA LYS A 268 2.18 122.21 -121.32
C LYS A 268 2.85 121.64 -122.58
N LEU A 269 3.78 120.71 -122.43
CA LEU A 269 4.40 119.99 -123.56
C LEU A 269 3.41 119.12 -124.35
N ALA A 270 2.39 118.56 -123.70
CA ALA A 270 1.33 117.76 -124.32
C ALA A 270 0.32 118.62 -125.07
N ALA A 271 0.13 119.88 -124.69
CA ALA A 271 -0.63 120.85 -125.47
C ALA A 271 0.08 121.14 -126.80
N THR A 272 1.40 121.41 -126.78
CA THR A 272 2.19 121.56 -128.01
C THR A 272 2.27 120.26 -128.82
N ASN A 273 2.53 119.10 -128.18
CA ASN A 273 2.59 117.80 -128.89
C ASN A 273 1.23 117.27 -129.37
N ARG A 274 0.09 117.82 -128.91
CA ARG A 274 -1.24 117.54 -129.52
C ARG A 274 -1.48 118.31 -130.80
N GLN A 275 -0.65 119.31 -131.10
CA GLN A 275 -0.46 119.79 -132.47
C GLN A 275 0.38 118.76 -133.29
N THR A 276 0.75 117.57 -132.74
CA THR A 276 1.74 116.58 -133.30
C THR A 276 1.55 114.98 -133.21
N ALA A 277 0.95 114.19 -132.20
CA ALA A 277 1.38 112.76 -131.66
C ALA A 277 0.50 111.35 -131.31
N LYS A 278 0.86 110.25 -130.32
CA LYS A 278 0.28 108.81 -129.57
C LYS A 278 1.06 107.58 -128.53
N LEU A 279 0.55 106.50 -127.60
CA LEU A 279 1.20 105.24 -126.62
C LEU A 279 0.47 103.87 -125.72
N ARG A 280 1.04 102.72 -124.92
CA ARG A 280 0.47 101.45 -123.91
C ARG A 280 1.27 100.14 -122.99
N LEU A 281 0.77 99.12 -122.00
CA LEU A 281 1.42 97.89 -120.99
C LEU A 281 0.73 96.42 -120.23
N ASP A 282 1.29 95.39 -119.29
CA ASP A 282 0.78 93.96 -118.47
C ASP A 282 1.55 92.94 -117.23
N PHE A 283 1.04 91.81 -116.39
CA PHE A 283 1.67 90.66 -115.33
C PHE A 283 0.98 89.24 -114.52
N LYS A 284 1.54 88.16 -113.64
CA LYS A 284 1.05 86.66 -112.98
C LYS A 284 1.56 85.71 -111.56
N GLN A 285 1.25 84.33 -111.08
CA GLN A 285 1.38 83.38 -109.65
C GLN A 285 1.64 81.63 -109.40
N GLN A 286 1.60 80.49 -108.41
CA GLN A 286 1.27 79.67 -106.94
C GLN A 286 1.88 78.11 -106.29
N GLU A 287 1.47 77.22 -105.15
CA GLU A 287 1.92 75.69 -104.53
C GLU A 287 1.64 74.80 -102.99
N SER A 288 1.92 73.39 -102.53
CA SER A 288 1.52 72.38 -101.22
C SER A 288 2.25 70.94 -100.43
N ASN A 289 1.76 69.95 -99.40
CA ASN A 289 2.42 68.69 -98.44
C ASN A 289 1.75 67.31 -97.49
N TYR A 290 2.38 66.29 -96.56
CA TYR A 290 1.92 64.87 -95.71
C TYR A 290 2.73 63.99 -94.38
N SER A 291 2.72 62.78 -93.47
CA SER A 291 2.23 61.26 -92.84
C SER A 291 2.66 60.53 -91.26
N ALA A 292 2.72 59.30 -90.40
CA ALA A 292 2.56 57.66 -89.97
C ALA A 292 2.59 56.96 -88.32
N GLY A 293 2.66 55.72 -87.45
CA GLY A 293 2.86 54.07 -87.03
C GLY A 293 2.54 53.28 -85.47
N GLY A 294 2.68 52.04 -84.60
CA GLY A 294 3.18 50.47 -84.16
C GLY A 294 2.81 49.45 -82.73
N PRO A 295 3.32 48.12 -82.21
CA PRO A 295 2.85 46.91 -81.11
C PRO A 295 3.67 45.72 -80.04
N ALA A 296 3.20 44.72 -79.01
CA ALA A 296 3.91 43.55 -77.98
C ALA A 296 3.29 42.29 -76.87
N LEU A 297 3.93 41.19 -76.03
CA LEU A 297 3.40 40.01 -74.91
C LEU A 297 4.16 38.65 -73.98
N PHE A 298 3.82 37.87 -72.73
CA PHE A 298 4.36 36.46 -71.90
C PHE A 298 3.89 35.73 -70.31
N ASN A 299 4.08 34.57 -69.36
CA ASN A 299 4.28 32.93 -68.90
C ASN A 299 4.24 32.13 -67.26
N LEU A 300 4.25 30.71 -66.74
CA LEU A 300 4.26 29.91 -65.21
C LEU A 300 4.33 28.19 -64.65
N SER A 301 4.53 27.50 -63.31
CA SER A 301 4.41 25.91 -62.64
C SER A 301 4.70 25.17 -61.02
N SER A 302 4.46 23.81 -60.41
CA SER A 302 4.83 22.93 -58.97
C SER A 302 4.30 21.32 -58.39
N SER A 303 4.38 20.29 -57.27
CA SER A 303 5.02 19.46 -55.91
C SER A 303 4.32 18.06 -55.04
N THR A 304 4.48 17.03 -53.94
CA THR A 304 5.33 15.98 -52.87
C THR A 304 4.72 14.82 -51.64
N SER A 305 5.28 13.62 -50.88
CA SER A 305 4.80 12.59 -49.58
C SER A 305 5.52 11.17 -48.73
N TRP A 306 5.16 10.37 -47.50
CA TRP A 306 5.74 8.99 -46.63
C TRP A 306 5.25 8.09 -45.14
N ARG A 307 5.56 6.73 -44.54
CA ARG A 307 5.39 5.90 -43.02
C ARG A 307 5.59 4.19 -42.46
N ILE A 308 5.80 3.51 -41.13
CA ILE A 308 5.87 1.90 -40.46
C ILE A 308 5.91 1.21 -38.80
N ALA A 309 5.81 -0.19 -38.22
CA ALA A 309 6.04 -0.99 -36.70
C ALA A 309 5.76 -2.66 -36.07
N ILE A 310 6.19 -3.43 -34.84
CA ILE A 310 5.80 -4.90 -34.06
C ILE A 310 6.29 -5.66 -32.57
N THR A 311 5.60 -6.71 -31.87
CA THR A 311 5.88 -7.98 -30.86
C THR A 311 5.57 -8.31 -29.27
N GLU A 312 4.99 -9.53 -28.93
CA GLU A 312 5.05 -10.59 -27.77
C GLU A 312 4.51 -10.60 -26.25
N ILE A 313 4.63 -11.75 -25.49
CA ILE A 313 3.63 -12.45 -24.57
C ILE A 313 3.84 -12.54 -23.00
N PHE A 314 2.73 -12.73 -22.24
CA PHE A 314 2.59 -13.24 -20.84
C PHE A 314 1.32 -14.19 -20.72
N ASP A 315 0.90 -14.93 -19.68
CA ASP A 315 0.88 -14.85 -18.18
C ASP A 315 0.62 -16.29 -17.53
N ASP A 316 0.45 -16.44 -16.20
CA ASP A 316 0.62 -17.73 -15.41
C ASP A 316 -0.63 -18.39 -14.70
N ILE A 317 -0.41 -19.57 -14.09
CA ILE A 317 -1.30 -20.70 -13.68
C ILE A 317 -2.18 -20.55 -12.39
N SER A 318 -3.35 -21.23 -12.29
CA SER A 318 -3.72 -22.24 -11.22
C SER A 318 -5.24 -22.46 -10.90
N THR A 319 -5.62 -23.68 -10.46
CA THR A 319 -6.98 -24.12 -10.03
C THR A 319 -6.96 -25.09 -8.83
N ALA A 320 -7.93 -25.02 -7.88
CA ALA A 320 -8.16 -26.04 -6.82
C ALA A 320 -9.52 -25.97 -6.02
N CYS A 321 -10.21 -27.12 -5.90
CA CYS A 321 -11.01 -27.72 -4.78
C CYS A 321 -12.28 -27.13 -4.07
N ASP A 322 -13.47 -27.69 -4.40
CA ASP A 322 -14.46 -28.53 -3.61
C ASP A 322 -15.13 -28.19 -2.22
N CYS A 323 -16.48 -28.48 -2.04
CA CYS A 323 -17.12 -29.36 -0.95
C CYS A 323 -18.67 -29.26 -0.54
N LEU A 324 -19.50 -30.36 -0.69
CA LEU A 324 -20.13 -31.38 0.28
C LEU A 324 -21.47 -31.47 1.19
N ILE A 325 -21.74 -32.77 1.74
CA ILE A 325 -22.82 -33.48 2.63
C ILE A 325 -22.47 -34.91 3.36
N ILE A 326 -23.27 -35.63 4.27
CA ILE A 326 -23.00 -36.96 5.10
C ILE A 326 -24.23 -37.85 5.74
N LEU A 327 -24.16 -39.20 6.17
CA LEU A 327 -25.20 -40.10 6.93
C LEU A 327 -24.83 -41.59 7.55
N ASP A 328 -25.60 -42.35 8.46
CA ASP A 328 -25.45 -43.86 8.93
C ASP A 328 -26.58 -44.70 9.81
N LYS A 329 -26.42 -45.99 10.38
CA LYS A 329 -27.48 -47.05 10.90
C LYS A 329 -27.21 -48.47 11.72
N LYS A 330 -28.18 -49.05 12.56
CA LYS A 330 -28.64 -50.51 13.00
C LYS A 330 -28.06 -51.56 14.14
N LEU A 331 -28.83 -52.61 14.69
CA LEU A 331 -28.49 -53.71 15.76
C LEU A 331 -29.49 -54.98 16.12
N ALA A 332 -29.20 -56.09 16.95
CA ALA A 332 -30.08 -57.34 17.37
C ALA A 332 -29.68 -58.43 18.54
N ARG A 333 -30.54 -59.43 19.08
CA ARG A 333 -30.30 -60.52 20.21
C ARG A 333 -31.27 -61.83 20.46
N LEU A 334 -30.97 -62.92 21.31
CA LEU A 334 -31.81 -64.18 21.74
C LEU A 334 -31.34 -65.18 22.94
N GLN A 335 -32.08 -66.27 23.45
CA GLN A 335 -31.85 -67.22 24.70
C GLN A 335 -32.51 -68.73 24.84
N GLY A 336 -32.28 -69.64 25.90
CA GLY A 336 -32.94 -71.03 26.22
C GLY A 336 -32.54 -71.98 27.51
N VAL A 337 -33.18 -73.17 27.92
CA VAL A 337 -32.94 -74.11 29.17
C VAL A 337 -33.67 -75.57 29.38
N VAL A 338 -33.24 -76.61 30.25
CA VAL A 338 -33.90 -77.97 30.73
C VAL A 338 -33.15 -78.79 31.94
N GLY A 339 -33.35 -79.99 32.66
CA GLY A 339 -34.21 -81.29 32.92
C GLY A 339 -33.66 -82.40 34.00
N ASP A 340 -34.35 -83.52 34.52
CA ASP A 340 -33.92 -84.55 35.66
C ASP A 340 -34.70 -85.99 35.96
N SER A 341 -34.27 -87.05 36.80
CA SER A 341 -34.98 -88.40 37.26
C SER A 341 -34.31 -89.55 38.27
N ASP A 342 -35.00 -90.59 38.95
CA ASP A 342 -34.47 -91.79 39.86
C ASP A 342 -35.38 -93.12 40.27
N GLU A 343 -34.97 -94.22 41.07
CA GLU A 343 -35.67 -95.61 41.42
C GLU A 343 -35.47 -96.46 42.83
N LYS A 344 -35.63 -97.86 43.02
CA LYS A 344 -36.03 -98.68 44.29
C LYS A 344 -35.56 -100.18 44.78
N VAL A 345 -36.21 -101.39 44.53
CA VAL A 345 -35.98 -102.92 44.94
C VAL A 345 -36.52 -103.73 46.27
N ALA A 346 -36.27 -105.10 46.55
CA ALA A 346 -36.62 -106.05 47.68
C ALA A 346 -35.71 -105.85 48.90
N MET A 347 -36.30 -105.70 50.10
CA MET A 347 -35.75 -104.95 51.23
C MET A 347 -35.82 -105.72 52.57
N GLU A 348 -35.56 -107.03 52.58
CA GLU A 348 -35.86 -107.88 53.74
C GLU A 348 -34.61 -108.02 54.65
N LEU A 349 -33.73 -108.98 54.39
CA LEU A 349 -32.34 -108.96 54.88
C LEU A 349 -31.58 -107.75 54.30
N LYS A 350 -31.98 -107.40 53.07
CA LYS A 350 -31.66 -106.17 52.40
C LYS A 350 -32.13 -104.93 53.17
N ILE A 351 -33.00 -104.97 54.19
CA ILE A 351 -33.18 -103.81 55.10
C ILE A 351 -31.96 -103.58 55.99
N THR A 352 -31.22 -104.62 56.42
CA THR A 352 -30.02 -104.40 57.26
C THR A 352 -28.79 -104.03 56.44
N GLU A 353 -28.64 -104.62 55.25
CA GLU A 353 -27.66 -104.18 54.27
C GLU A 353 -28.01 -102.80 53.71
N LEU A 354 -29.30 -102.49 53.48
CA LEU A 354 -29.77 -101.14 53.22
C LEU A 354 -29.64 -100.26 54.46
N LEU A 355 -29.66 -100.71 55.71
CA LEU A 355 -29.47 -99.82 56.86
C LEU A 355 -28.00 -99.40 56.97
N ASN A 356 -27.07 -100.34 56.79
CA ASN A 356 -25.64 -100.01 56.73
C ASN A 356 -25.30 -99.19 55.48
N SER A 357 -25.76 -99.59 54.29
CA SER A 357 -25.55 -98.80 53.07
C SER A 357 -26.43 -97.55 52.99
N LEU A 358 -27.52 -97.42 53.75
CA LEU A 358 -28.23 -96.15 54.02
C LEU A 358 -27.45 -95.32 55.02
N GLU A 359 -26.71 -95.90 55.96
CA GLU A 359 -25.85 -95.15 56.87
C GLU A 359 -24.60 -94.63 56.15
N GLU A 360 -24.05 -95.40 55.22
CA GLU A 360 -23.02 -94.93 54.28
C GLU A 360 -23.59 -93.98 53.22
N LYS A 361 -24.79 -94.22 52.69
CA LYS A 361 -25.51 -93.26 51.82
C LYS A 361 -25.96 -92.02 52.57
N LYS A 362 -26.23 -92.06 53.88
CA LYS A 362 -26.47 -90.87 54.73
C LYS A 362 -25.16 -90.14 54.97
N LYS A 363 -24.04 -90.83 55.23
CA LYS A 363 -22.72 -90.20 55.41
C LYS A 363 -22.20 -89.57 54.12
N THR A 364 -22.38 -90.24 52.98
CA THR A 364 -22.05 -89.68 51.65
C THR A 364 -23.07 -88.63 51.20
N SER A 365 -24.38 -88.82 51.42
CA SER A 365 -25.40 -87.78 51.23
C SER A 365 -25.12 -86.56 52.09
N CYS A 366 -24.77 -86.69 53.37
CA CYS A 366 -24.37 -85.55 54.22
C CYS A 366 -23.09 -84.87 53.72
N LYS A 367 -22.13 -85.62 53.15
CA LYS A 367 -20.98 -85.02 52.44
C LYS A 367 -21.44 -84.25 51.19
N ILE A 368 -22.32 -84.83 50.37
CA ILE A 368 -22.90 -84.25 49.16
C ILE A 368 -23.82 -83.05 49.47
N LEU A 369 -24.51 -83.04 50.60
CA LEU A 369 -25.34 -81.94 51.08
C LEU A 369 -24.48 -80.78 51.59
N ARG A 370 -23.34 -81.09 52.23
CA ARG A 370 -22.35 -80.10 52.68
C ARG A 370 -21.53 -79.52 51.51
N THR A 371 -21.15 -80.33 50.51
CA THR A 371 -20.53 -79.81 49.28
C THR A 371 -21.55 -79.08 48.42
N GLY A 372 -22.78 -79.58 48.30
CA GLY A 372 -23.91 -78.95 47.63
C GLY A 372 -24.27 -77.60 48.25
N GLY A 373 -24.31 -77.50 49.58
CA GLY A 373 -24.44 -76.23 50.30
C GLY A 373 -23.27 -75.28 50.05
N ARG A 374 -22.03 -75.78 50.05
CA ARG A 374 -20.83 -74.98 49.72
C ARG A 374 -20.86 -74.47 48.27
N LEU A 375 -21.29 -75.30 47.33
CA LEU A 375 -21.47 -74.96 45.92
C LEU A 375 -22.64 -73.98 45.73
N SER A 376 -23.76 -74.16 46.42
CA SER A 376 -24.90 -73.24 46.43
C SER A 376 -24.49 -71.86 46.92
N ASN A 377 -23.73 -71.79 48.04
CA ASN A 377 -23.16 -70.54 48.53
C ASN A 377 -22.20 -69.90 47.51
N LYS A 378 -21.33 -70.69 46.85
CA LYS A 378 -20.45 -70.17 45.80
C LYS A 378 -21.23 -69.71 44.56
N VAL A 379 -22.33 -70.36 44.19
CA VAL A 379 -23.23 -69.94 43.11
C VAL A 379 -23.96 -68.65 43.48
N ALA A 380 -24.37 -68.47 44.74
CA ALA A 380 -24.95 -67.22 45.23
C ALA A 380 -23.92 -66.06 45.19
N GLU A 381 -22.69 -66.32 45.62
CA GLU A 381 -21.57 -65.37 45.55
C GLU A 381 -21.27 -64.97 44.09
N LEU A 382 -21.14 -65.95 43.18
CA LEU A 382 -20.91 -65.71 41.76
C LEU A 382 -22.07 -64.97 41.09
N LYS A 383 -23.32 -65.25 41.47
CA LYS A 383 -24.50 -64.47 41.01
C LYS A 383 -24.42 -63.02 41.47
N LEU A 384 -24.01 -62.77 42.73
CA LEU A 384 -23.84 -61.41 43.26
C LEU A 384 -22.70 -60.65 42.54
N ILE A 385 -21.57 -61.34 42.29
CA ILE A 385 -20.45 -60.80 41.50
C ILE A 385 -20.89 -60.45 40.07
N ASN A 386 -21.57 -61.36 39.38
CA ASN A 386 -22.08 -61.12 38.02
C ASN A 386 -23.08 -59.95 37.99
N ASN A 387 -24.01 -59.89 38.94
CA ASN A 387 -24.95 -58.76 39.10
C ASN A 387 -24.23 -57.43 39.33
N ASN A 388 -23.07 -57.43 40.02
CA ASN A 388 -22.26 -56.24 40.22
C ASN A 388 -21.50 -55.84 38.94
N ILE A 389 -20.90 -56.81 38.25
CA ILE A 389 -20.22 -56.60 36.95
C ILE A 389 -21.21 -56.07 35.90
N GLU A 390 -22.44 -56.58 35.86
CA GLU A 390 -23.49 -56.05 34.98
C GLU A 390 -23.85 -54.58 35.28
N LYS A 391 -23.97 -54.22 36.57
CA LYS A 391 -24.23 -52.83 36.99
C LYS A 391 -23.07 -51.91 36.59
N GLU A 392 -21.83 -52.37 36.76
CA GLU A 392 -20.64 -51.62 36.34
C GLU A 392 -20.54 -51.49 34.82
N LEU A 393 -20.83 -52.54 34.06
CA LEU A 393 -20.85 -52.50 32.60
C LEU A 393 -21.93 -51.53 32.08
N LYS A 394 -23.11 -51.52 32.70
CA LYS A 394 -24.18 -50.53 32.43
C LYS A 394 -23.72 -49.10 32.80
N ARG A 395 -23.06 -48.91 33.95
CA ARG A 395 -22.49 -47.62 34.40
C ARG A 395 -21.42 -47.09 33.44
N LEU A 396 -20.51 -47.95 32.98
CA LEU A 396 -19.47 -47.62 32.00
C LEU A 396 -20.06 -47.32 30.61
N GLY A 397 -21.10 -48.06 30.20
CA GLY A 397 -21.86 -47.79 28.98
C GLY A 397 -22.47 -46.39 28.96
N LEU A 398 -23.13 -45.99 30.05
CA LEU A 398 -23.68 -44.63 30.20
C LEU A 398 -22.58 -43.57 30.22
N LYS A 399 -21.49 -43.76 30.97
CA LYS A 399 -20.33 -42.84 30.97
C LYS A 399 -19.75 -42.66 29.55
N LYS A 400 -19.64 -43.74 28.77
CA LYS A 400 -19.18 -43.68 27.37
C LYS A 400 -20.14 -42.89 26.49
N GLN A 401 -21.46 -43.03 26.67
CA GLN A 401 -22.46 -42.25 25.92
C GLN A 401 -22.38 -40.75 26.24
N VAL A 402 -22.30 -40.38 27.53
CA VAL A 402 -22.12 -38.99 27.97
C VAL A 402 -20.86 -38.40 27.35
N HIS A 403 -19.72 -39.11 27.43
CA HIS A 403 -18.47 -38.62 26.87
C HIS A 403 -18.49 -38.43 25.35
N ILE A 404 -19.21 -39.28 24.61
CA ILE A 404 -19.42 -39.10 23.16
C ILE A 404 -20.22 -37.82 22.88
N VAL A 405 -21.21 -37.49 23.70
CA VAL A 405 -21.99 -36.24 23.58
C VAL A 405 -21.11 -35.03 23.88
N GLU A 406 -20.35 -35.04 25.00
CA GLU A 406 -19.38 -33.99 25.35
C GLU A 406 -18.36 -33.75 24.23
N GLN A 407 -17.79 -34.82 23.67
CA GLN A 407 -16.83 -34.76 22.58
C GLN A 407 -17.46 -34.16 21.31
N ASN A 408 -18.73 -34.44 21.04
CA ASN A 408 -19.43 -33.91 19.88
C ASN A 408 -19.84 -32.44 20.06
N ILE A 409 -20.25 -32.01 21.26
CA ILE A 409 -20.45 -30.59 21.60
C ILE A 409 -19.13 -29.82 21.41
N SER A 410 -18.04 -30.36 21.95
CA SER A 410 -16.69 -29.76 21.81
C SER A 410 -16.28 -29.62 20.34
N LYS A 411 -16.51 -30.64 19.51
CA LYS A 411 -16.26 -30.58 18.05
C LYS A 411 -17.12 -29.52 17.35
N LEU A 412 -18.38 -29.34 17.77
CA LEU A 412 -19.28 -28.33 17.20
C LEU A 412 -18.84 -26.90 17.55
N GLU A 413 -18.37 -26.67 18.78
CA GLU A 413 -17.76 -25.39 19.16
C GLU A 413 -16.49 -25.08 18.39
N VAL A 414 -15.59 -26.06 18.23
CA VAL A 414 -14.36 -25.92 17.45
C VAL A 414 -14.67 -25.60 15.98
N ARG A 415 -15.72 -26.20 15.39
CA ARG A 415 -16.21 -25.82 14.06
C ARG A 415 -16.72 -24.38 14.05
N ARG A 416 -17.70 -24.02 14.88
CA ARG A 416 -18.24 -22.64 14.97
C ARG A 416 -17.16 -21.57 15.12
N LYS A 417 -16.14 -21.81 15.97
CA LYS A 417 -15.00 -20.91 16.17
C LYS A 417 -14.12 -20.82 14.91
N ARG A 418 -13.84 -21.94 14.24
CA ARG A 418 -13.12 -21.98 12.96
C ARG A 418 -13.88 -21.24 11.84
N ASP A 419 -15.18 -21.49 11.73
CA ASP A 419 -16.02 -20.91 10.68
C ASP A 419 -16.13 -19.38 10.84
N LEU A 420 -16.24 -18.90 12.10
CA LEU A 420 -16.18 -17.47 12.43
C LEU A 420 -14.82 -16.86 12.10
N LEU A 421 -13.71 -17.54 12.44
CA LEU A 421 -12.35 -17.08 12.09
C LEU A 421 -12.14 -17.03 10.58
N PHE A 422 -12.60 -18.03 9.83
CA PHE A 422 -12.50 -18.09 8.37
C PHE A 422 -13.32 -16.97 7.72
N ASN A 423 -14.56 -16.73 8.18
CA ASN A 423 -15.37 -15.60 7.73
C ASN A 423 -14.71 -14.24 8.04
N LYS A 424 -14.06 -14.10 9.20
CA LYS A 424 -13.34 -12.87 9.55
C LYS A 424 -12.07 -12.68 8.71
N ALA A 425 -11.31 -13.74 8.43
CA ALA A 425 -10.15 -13.74 7.55
C ALA A 425 -10.53 -13.36 6.11
N ASN A 426 -11.59 -13.99 5.56
CA ASN A 426 -12.13 -13.65 4.25
C ASN A 426 -12.61 -12.18 4.17
N SER A 427 -13.23 -11.68 5.25
CA SER A 427 -13.61 -10.27 5.36
C SER A 427 -12.38 -9.35 5.32
N VAL A 428 -11.33 -9.64 6.10
CA VAL A 428 -10.06 -8.88 6.10
C VAL A 428 -9.40 -8.91 4.72
N LEU A 429 -9.20 -10.09 4.12
CA LEU A 429 -8.62 -10.26 2.77
C LEU A 429 -9.42 -9.49 1.71
N SER A 430 -10.75 -9.45 1.81
CA SER A 430 -11.60 -8.67 0.90
C SER A 430 -11.43 -7.15 1.07
N LEU A 431 -11.13 -6.69 2.28
CA LEU A 431 -10.86 -5.28 2.58
C LEU A 431 -9.45 -4.88 2.16
N GLU A 432 -8.44 -5.74 2.38
CA GLU A 432 -7.07 -5.56 1.90
C GLU A 432 -7.02 -5.48 0.37
N LYS A 433 -7.70 -6.41 -0.33
CA LYS A 433 -7.81 -6.36 -1.80
C LYS A 433 -8.48 -5.08 -2.29
N ARG A 434 -9.52 -4.58 -1.60
CA ARG A 434 -10.15 -3.29 -1.90
C ARG A 434 -9.20 -2.11 -1.63
N GLN A 435 -8.47 -2.14 -0.51
CA GLN A 435 -7.50 -1.10 -0.15
C GLN A 435 -6.35 -1.01 -1.16
N LEU A 436 -5.81 -2.15 -1.60
CA LEU A 436 -4.77 -2.22 -2.63
C LEU A 436 -5.28 -1.72 -3.99
N ASN A 437 -6.49 -2.12 -4.40
CA ASN A 437 -7.11 -1.60 -5.63
C ASN A 437 -7.30 -0.07 -5.58
N VAL A 438 -7.75 0.48 -4.44
CA VAL A 438 -7.91 1.93 -4.26
C VAL A 438 -6.54 2.65 -4.24
N LYS A 439 -5.52 2.09 -3.57
CA LYS A 439 -4.14 2.62 -3.60
C LYS A 439 -3.59 2.66 -5.03
N LYS A 440 -3.78 1.59 -5.81
CA LYS A 440 -3.36 1.51 -7.22
C LYS A 440 -4.06 2.57 -8.07
N ALA A 441 -5.39 2.67 -7.97
CA ALA A 441 -6.17 3.67 -8.69
C ALA A 441 -5.78 5.13 -8.31
N ILE A 442 -5.46 5.39 -7.03
CA ILE A 442 -4.96 6.70 -6.60
C ILE A 442 -3.59 7.01 -7.23
N HIS A 443 -2.66 6.04 -7.24
CA HIS A 443 -1.35 6.22 -7.89
C HIS A 443 -1.49 6.44 -9.41
N GLU A 444 -2.38 5.70 -10.08
CA GLU A 444 -2.67 5.87 -11.50
C GLU A 444 -3.20 7.28 -11.80
N ARG A 445 -4.16 7.77 -11.01
CA ARG A 445 -4.68 9.14 -11.14
C ARG A 445 -3.65 10.22 -10.78
N GLN A 446 -2.77 9.98 -9.80
CA GLN A 446 -1.67 10.89 -9.49
C GLN A 446 -0.68 11.01 -10.65
N GLU A 447 -0.37 9.90 -11.33
CA GLU A 447 0.51 9.90 -12.50
C GLU A 447 -0.14 10.54 -13.73
N GLU A 448 -1.43 10.29 -13.99
CA GLU A 448 -2.20 11.05 -14.98
C GLU A 448 -2.14 12.56 -14.72
N ILE A 449 -2.42 12.99 -13.48
CA ILE A 449 -2.39 14.40 -13.08
C ILE A 449 -0.97 14.98 -13.23
N ARG A 450 0.09 14.20 -12.95
CA ARG A 450 1.49 14.61 -13.15
C ARG A 450 1.78 14.87 -14.63
N VAL A 451 1.38 13.96 -15.52
CA VAL A 451 1.55 14.09 -16.97
C VAL A 451 0.74 15.25 -17.53
N TYR A 452 -0.53 15.41 -17.13
CA TYR A 452 -1.35 16.57 -17.54
C TYR A 452 -0.77 17.89 -17.04
N SER A 453 -0.29 17.96 -15.80
CA SER A 453 0.35 19.17 -15.25
C SER A 453 1.64 19.53 -16.00
N GLN A 454 2.44 18.53 -16.39
CA GLN A 454 3.63 18.72 -17.21
C GLN A 454 3.27 19.18 -18.64
N MET A 455 2.22 18.61 -19.24
CA MET A 455 1.71 19.02 -20.56
C MET A 455 1.22 20.46 -20.55
N LEU A 456 0.38 20.85 -19.59
CA LEU A 456 -0.10 22.24 -19.45
C LEU A 456 1.08 23.20 -19.19
N SER A 457 2.04 22.80 -18.36
CA SER A 457 3.26 23.60 -18.12
C SER A 457 4.08 23.81 -19.39
N GLN A 458 4.12 22.82 -20.29
CA GLN A 458 4.82 22.95 -21.57
C GLN A 458 4.01 23.78 -22.58
N GLN A 459 2.69 23.65 -22.63
CA GLN A 459 1.82 24.51 -23.45
C GLN A 459 1.89 25.98 -23.01
N LEU A 460 1.97 26.24 -21.71
CA LEU A 460 2.17 27.59 -21.16
C LEU A 460 3.51 28.19 -21.60
N ARG A 461 4.59 27.38 -21.64
CA ARG A 461 5.90 27.81 -22.14
C ARG A 461 5.88 28.13 -23.64
N THR A 462 5.25 27.29 -24.47
CA THR A 462 5.21 27.52 -25.92
C THR A 462 4.34 28.72 -26.27
N THR A 463 3.18 28.88 -25.63
CA THR A 463 2.30 30.05 -25.85
C THR A 463 2.93 31.35 -25.35
N GLU A 464 3.71 31.33 -24.25
CA GLU A 464 4.50 32.48 -23.82
C GLU A 464 5.64 32.81 -24.80
N GLN A 465 6.32 31.81 -25.38
CA GLN A 465 7.31 32.01 -26.44
C GLN A 465 6.69 32.60 -27.73
N GLU A 466 5.50 32.12 -28.12
CA GLU A 466 4.73 32.68 -29.24
C GLU A 466 4.29 34.12 -28.96
N ARG A 467 3.82 34.42 -27.75
CA ARG A 467 3.48 35.79 -27.31
C ARG A 467 4.70 36.70 -27.40
N GLN A 468 5.86 36.26 -26.91
CA GLN A 468 7.12 37.02 -27.01
C GLN A 468 7.53 37.26 -28.47
N LYS A 469 7.43 36.25 -29.34
CA LYS A 469 7.69 36.38 -30.78
C LYS A 469 6.75 37.38 -31.45
N ILE A 470 5.46 37.34 -31.13
CA ILE A 470 4.46 38.30 -31.65
C ILE A 470 4.74 39.72 -31.14
N CYS A 471 5.17 39.90 -29.88
CA CYS A 471 5.61 41.20 -29.37
C CYS A 471 6.84 41.74 -30.11
N LEU A 472 7.83 40.89 -30.44
CA LEU A 472 9.00 41.30 -31.23
C LEU A 472 8.61 41.68 -32.67
N GLU A 473 7.75 40.89 -33.32
CA GLU A 473 7.22 41.21 -34.66
C GLU A 473 6.40 42.51 -34.65
N LEU A 474 5.56 42.72 -33.63
CA LEU A 474 4.80 43.95 -33.43
C LEU A 474 5.74 45.15 -33.26
N ASN A 475 6.78 45.04 -32.45
CA ASN A 475 7.76 46.12 -32.26
C ASN A 475 8.46 46.46 -33.58
N VAL A 476 8.91 45.47 -34.37
CA VAL A 476 9.49 45.70 -35.70
C VAL A 476 8.48 46.32 -36.68
N LYS A 477 7.20 45.99 -36.57
CA LYS A 477 6.13 46.62 -37.37
C LYS A 477 5.87 48.06 -36.92
N LEU A 478 5.88 48.35 -35.62
CA LEU A 478 5.75 49.69 -35.07
C LEU A 478 6.93 50.58 -35.50
N SER A 479 8.18 50.11 -35.40
CA SER A 479 9.35 50.86 -35.89
C SER A 479 9.29 51.11 -37.39
N LYS A 480 8.74 50.18 -38.19
CA LYS A 480 8.52 50.39 -39.63
C LYS A 480 7.38 51.38 -39.92
N ILE A 481 6.27 51.30 -39.19
CA ILE A 481 5.18 52.28 -39.28
C ILE A 481 5.71 53.66 -38.91
N GLU A 482 6.50 53.78 -37.85
CA GLU A 482 7.11 55.03 -37.39
C GLU A 482 8.14 55.58 -38.40
N ALA A 483 8.95 54.72 -39.02
CA ALA A 483 9.84 55.14 -40.11
C ALA A 483 9.04 55.64 -41.34
N THR A 484 7.97 54.93 -41.74
CA THR A 484 7.09 55.42 -42.82
C THR A 484 6.32 56.67 -42.43
N LYS A 485 5.95 56.81 -41.15
CA LYS A 485 5.27 57.99 -40.61
C LYS A 485 6.20 59.19 -40.68
N LYS A 486 7.45 59.08 -40.20
CA LYS A 486 8.49 60.10 -40.33
C LYS A 486 8.76 60.47 -41.78
N HIS A 487 8.77 59.49 -42.70
CA HIS A 487 8.89 59.76 -44.13
C HIS A 487 7.66 60.49 -44.71
N TYR A 488 6.43 60.10 -44.34
CA TYR A 488 5.21 60.83 -44.74
C TYR A 488 5.14 62.22 -44.12
N GLU A 489 5.57 62.40 -42.88
CA GLU A 489 5.67 63.70 -42.20
C GLU A 489 6.68 64.60 -42.95
N VAL A 490 7.87 64.10 -43.30
CA VAL A 490 8.83 64.81 -44.15
C VAL A 490 8.25 65.14 -45.52
N VAL A 491 7.61 64.20 -46.21
CA VAL A 491 7.00 64.43 -47.55
C VAL A 491 5.88 65.48 -47.46
N THR A 492 4.97 65.35 -46.49
CA THR A 492 3.89 66.34 -46.29
C THR A 492 4.41 67.70 -45.84
N PHE A 493 5.52 67.76 -45.10
CA PHE A 493 6.21 69.01 -44.77
C PHE A 493 6.84 69.64 -46.02
N THR A 494 7.57 68.88 -46.84
CA THR A 494 8.11 69.39 -48.13
C THR A 494 7.02 69.82 -49.12
N MET A 495 5.82 69.25 -49.04
CA MET A 495 4.65 69.65 -49.84
C MET A 495 3.78 70.73 -49.18
N ALA A 496 4.06 71.10 -47.93
CA ALA A 496 3.40 72.20 -47.23
C ALA A 496 4.27 73.48 -47.25
N ALA A 497 5.59 73.34 -47.32
CA ALA A 497 6.56 74.42 -47.37
C ALA A 497 6.68 75.12 -48.76
N GLU A 498 5.71 74.93 -49.67
CA GLU A 498 5.70 75.57 -51.00
C GLU A 498 4.93 76.92 -51.04
N GLU A 499 4.02 77.21 -50.10
CA GLU A 499 3.35 78.53 -49.99
C GLU A 499 3.19 78.95 -48.50
N ASP A 500 3.90 80.02 -48.09
CA ASP A 500 3.65 80.76 -46.83
C ASP A 500 2.48 81.73 -47.03
N ASP A 501 1.31 81.43 -46.46
CA ASP A 501 0.29 82.43 -46.07
C ASP A 501 -0.76 81.80 -45.12
N GLU A 502 -1.28 82.55 -44.14
CA GLU A 502 -1.87 81.97 -42.92
C GLU A 502 -3.22 81.21 -43.08
N ASP A 503 -3.94 81.39 -44.21
CA ASP A 503 -5.38 81.07 -44.25
C ASP A 503 -5.73 79.62 -44.67
N ALA A 504 -5.58 78.71 -43.70
CA ALA A 504 -6.04 77.32 -43.62
C ALA A 504 -5.28 76.24 -44.42
N VAL A 505 -4.79 75.22 -43.69
CA VAL A 505 -4.16 73.99 -44.17
C VAL A 505 -5.07 73.23 -45.14
N LYS A 506 -4.61 73.07 -46.40
CA LYS A 506 -5.38 72.43 -47.47
C LYS A 506 -4.44 71.61 -48.37
N SER A 507 -4.57 70.28 -48.35
CA SER A 507 -3.61 69.35 -49.00
C SER A 507 -3.64 69.39 -50.54
N GLN A 508 -2.79 68.60 -51.20
CA GLN A 508 -2.76 68.45 -52.66
C GLN A 508 -4.15 68.21 -53.31
N ALA A 509 -5.08 67.56 -52.60
CA ALA A 509 -6.46 67.39 -53.05
C ALA A 509 -7.22 68.72 -53.20
N HIS A 510 -6.88 69.74 -52.39
CA HIS A 510 -7.37 71.10 -52.57
C HIS A 510 -6.75 71.79 -53.78
N TYR A 511 -5.45 71.65 -54.06
CA TYR A 511 -4.88 72.22 -55.29
C TYR A 511 -5.53 71.63 -56.55
N ILE A 512 -5.80 70.32 -56.55
CA ILE A 512 -6.59 69.67 -57.61
C ILE A 512 -8.03 70.25 -57.67
N ALA A 513 -8.69 70.46 -56.51
CA ALA A 513 -10.02 71.09 -56.46
C ALA A 513 -10.02 72.60 -56.82
N LYS A 514 -8.91 73.31 -56.60
CA LYS A 514 -8.64 74.71 -56.95
C LYS A 514 -8.51 74.76 -58.48
N VAL A 515 -7.59 74.01 -59.09
CA VAL A 515 -7.48 73.88 -60.56
C VAL A 515 -8.83 73.54 -61.19
N ARG A 516 -9.55 72.53 -60.69
CA ARG A 516 -10.86 72.13 -61.22
C ARG A 516 -11.98 73.17 -61.05
N ARG A 517 -11.89 74.05 -60.04
CA ARG A 517 -12.75 75.23 -59.86
C ARG A 517 -12.39 76.36 -60.82
N TRP A 518 -11.12 76.50 -61.18
CA TRP A 518 -10.67 77.47 -62.19
C TRP A 518 -11.02 77.00 -63.61
N GLU A 519 -10.89 75.70 -63.91
CA GLU A 519 -11.37 75.06 -65.16
C GLU A 519 -12.88 75.20 -65.38
N THR A 520 -13.66 75.49 -64.33
CA THR A 520 -15.13 75.61 -64.38
C THR A 520 -15.64 77.05 -64.24
N SER A 521 -14.76 78.05 -64.17
CA SER A 521 -15.12 79.47 -64.26
C SER A 521 -14.78 80.01 -65.66
N PRO A 522 -15.74 80.51 -66.44
CA PRO A 522 -15.47 80.95 -67.81
C PRO A 522 -14.77 82.32 -67.82
N PHE A 523 -13.76 82.50 -68.68
CA PHE A 523 -13.75 83.57 -69.70
C PHE A 523 -12.61 83.40 -70.74
N LEU A 524 -13.01 83.10 -71.98
CA LEU A 524 -12.40 83.46 -73.27
C LEU A 524 -10.94 83.09 -73.67
N LEU A 525 -10.90 82.34 -74.78
CA LEU A 525 -9.95 82.38 -75.92
C LEU A 525 -8.67 81.52 -75.89
N ALA A 526 -8.29 81.12 -77.10
CA ALA A 526 -7.29 80.12 -77.50
C ALA A 526 -6.20 80.81 -78.38
N PRO A 527 -5.30 80.16 -79.17
CA PRO A 527 -5.15 78.73 -79.47
C PRO A 527 -3.72 78.15 -79.59
N SER A 528 -3.63 76.81 -79.68
CA SER A 528 -2.46 76.03 -80.17
C SER A 528 -1.20 76.12 -79.27
N TRP A 529 -0.18 75.25 -79.32
CA TRP A 529 0.39 74.46 -80.43
C TRP A 529 0.42 72.94 -80.20
N ARG A 530 0.81 72.20 -81.25
CA ARG A 530 0.83 70.74 -81.34
C ARG A 530 2.26 70.29 -81.68
N CYS A 531 2.78 69.28 -80.98
CA CYS A 531 3.74 68.34 -81.58
C CYS A 531 3.78 66.98 -80.87
N HIS A 532 4.20 65.99 -81.65
CA HIS A 532 4.20 64.54 -81.55
C HIS A 532 5.05 63.97 -80.36
N SER A 533 5.02 62.67 -80.00
CA SER A 533 4.76 61.49 -80.84
C SER A 533 4.34 60.18 -80.12
N LEU A 534 3.31 59.52 -80.70
CA LEU A 534 3.02 58.08 -80.81
C LEU A 534 2.89 57.15 -79.56
N PRO A 535 2.03 56.09 -79.61
CA PRO A 535 1.70 55.22 -78.47
C PRO A 535 2.27 53.79 -78.56
N LEU A 536 2.28 53.05 -77.44
CA LEU A 536 2.42 51.59 -77.43
C LEU A 536 2.01 50.96 -76.07
N GLY A 537 1.49 49.72 -76.08
CA GLY A 537 1.42 48.84 -74.90
C GLY A 537 0.07 48.71 -74.16
N ARG A 538 -0.70 47.67 -74.46
CA ARG A 538 -1.72 47.08 -73.54
C ARG A 538 -1.24 45.69 -73.08
N ALA A 539 -1.85 45.19 -71.99
CA ALA A 539 -1.63 43.89 -71.34
C ALA A 539 -0.34 43.82 -70.48
N ARG A 540 -0.30 43.10 -69.35
CA ARG A 540 -1.10 41.92 -68.96
C ARG A 540 -1.73 41.96 -67.56
N GLU A 541 -2.60 40.99 -67.32
CA GLU A 541 -3.07 40.57 -66.00
C GLU A 541 -1.92 40.02 -65.13
N SER A 542 -2.13 39.99 -63.81
CA SER A 542 -1.57 38.96 -62.93
C SER A 542 -2.51 38.75 -61.74
N ARG A 543 -3.11 37.55 -61.66
CA ARG A 543 -3.82 37.10 -60.46
C ARG A 543 -2.81 36.62 -59.42
N THR A 544 -3.07 36.90 -58.15
CA THR A 544 -2.72 35.95 -57.09
C THR A 544 -3.78 35.97 -55.99
N GLN A 545 -4.51 34.87 -55.85
CA GLN A 545 -5.29 34.59 -54.65
C GLN A 545 -4.35 34.01 -53.59
N ALA A 546 -4.52 34.41 -52.33
CA ALA A 546 -4.04 33.65 -51.19
C ALA A 546 -5.04 33.83 -50.03
N ALA A 547 -5.87 32.81 -49.80
CA ALA A 547 -6.73 32.76 -48.63
C ALA A 547 -5.91 32.30 -47.41
N GLY A 548 -6.15 32.91 -46.25
CA GLY A 548 -5.35 32.65 -45.05
C GLY A 548 -5.70 31.35 -44.31
N ARG A 549 -5.10 31.17 -43.13
CA ARG A 549 -5.67 30.36 -42.05
C ARG A 549 -5.51 31.10 -40.72
N VAL A 550 -6.62 31.22 -40.00
CA VAL A 550 -6.63 31.40 -38.54
C VAL A 550 -6.71 29.99 -37.95
N SER A 551 -5.89 29.70 -36.96
CA SER A 551 -6.00 28.48 -36.14
C SER A 551 -6.66 28.80 -34.80
N LYS A 552 -7.41 27.83 -34.29
CA LYS A 552 -7.83 27.67 -32.90
C LYS A 552 -7.51 26.24 -32.48
#